data_AF-A0AAN5KU08-F1
#
_entry.id   AF-A0AAN5KU08-F1
#
_cell.length_a   1.000
_cell.length_b   1.000
_cell.length_c   1.000
_cell.angle_alpha   90.00
_cell.angle_beta   90.00
_cell.angle_gamma   90.00
#
_symmetry.space_group_name_H-M   'P 1'
#
loop_
_entity.id
_entity.type
_entity.pdbx_description
1 polymer ?
#
loop_
_entity_poly.entity_id
_entity_poly.type
_entity_poly.pdbx_seq_one_letter_code
_entity_poly.pdbx_strand_id
1 'polypeptide(L)'
;MPQSTNQSNVIKNINQYLEWHNLPVRFGTGGVCNGLATVHAQYVLQGREREFFQLLRYVAGDKGILDANDSVKEKVNDFVWKVVASHMTSGHDKELNQLNSFKTLSINNKPLKSVFDLPLVTSDKNWENILESLNLKEDEVMLVRSINHAISITRKGNQYHVYDPNYEKGVKSFSSEQEVIKELHERVFHYNKGNMGLTLSIITTGDKEPRQDLPKPVAIYDQYLNKENVNS
;
A
#
# COMPACT_ATOMS: atom_id res chain seq x y z
N MET A 1 -3.18 26.95 3.71
CA MET A 1 -2.14 25.98 4.14
C MET A 1 -2.48 24.64 3.51
N PRO A 2 -1.52 23.86 2.96
CA PRO A 2 -1.84 22.54 2.43
C PRO A 2 -2.44 21.70 3.56
N GLN A 3 -3.65 21.17 3.38
CA GLN A 3 -4.24 20.27 4.36
C GLN A 3 -3.43 18.97 4.40
N SER A 4 -3.16 18.47 5.61
CA SER A 4 -2.43 17.23 5.82
C SER A 4 -3.22 16.06 5.23
N THR A 5 -2.56 15.28 4.37
CA THR A 5 -3.12 14.03 3.79
C THR A 5 -3.00 12.84 4.73
N ASN A 6 -2.67 13.06 6.01
CA ASN A 6 -2.63 12.01 7.02
C ASN A 6 -3.98 11.27 7.06
N GLN A 7 -3.92 9.95 7.18
CA GLN A 7 -5.07 9.07 7.13
C GLN A 7 -6.23 9.48 8.05
N SER A 8 -5.97 10.11 9.20
CA SER A 8 -7.01 10.53 10.14
C SER A 8 -7.95 11.57 9.52
N ASN A 9 -7.41 12.51 8.74
CA ASN A 9 -8.20 13.51 8.02
C ASN A 9 -8.95 12.87 6.84
N VAL A 10 -8.29 11.95 6.14
CA VAL A 10 -8.87 11.21 5.01
C VAL A 10 -10.05 10.36 5.49
N ILE A 11 -9.91 9.62 6.58
CA ILE A 11 -10.98 8.81 7.22
C ILE A 11 -12.17 9.69 7.54
N LYS A 12 -11.95 10.82 8.23
CA LYS A 12 -13.02 11.74 8.61
C LYS A 12 -13.82 12.19 7.39
N ASN A 13 -13.13 12.64 6.35
CA ASN A 13 -13.79 13.20 5.17
C ASN A 13 -14.42 12.12 4.28
N ILE A 14 -13.83 10.93 4.19
CA ILE A 14 -14.48 9.80 3.50
C ILE A 14 -15.75 9.41 4.25
N ASN A 15 -15.73 9.31 5.59
CA ASN A 15 -16.94 9.01 6.35
C ASN A 15 -18.04 10.05 6.15
N GLN A 16 -17.70 11.34 6.11
CA GLN A 16 -18.65 12.40 5.76
C GLN A 16 -19.21 12.26 4.33
N TYR A 17 -18.36 11.88 3.38
CA TYR A 17 -18.78 11.64 1.99
C TYR A 17 -19.75 10.46 1.90
N LEU A 18 -19.45 9.34 2.56
CA LEU A 18 -20.31 8.15 2.61
C LEU A 18 -21.65 8.45 3.30
N GLU A 19 -21.64 9.30 4.32
CA GLU A 19 -22.86 9.77 5.00
C GLU A 19 -23.71 10.66 4.11
N TRP A 20 -23.11 11.63 3.44
CA TRP A 20 -23.82 12.51 2.50
C TRP A 20 -24.51 11.72 1.37
N HIS A 21 -23.91 10.59 0.96
CA HIS A 21 -24.47 9.68 -0.05
C HIS A 21 -25.38 8.57 0.51
N ASN A 22 -25.74 8.60 1.79
CA ASN A 22 -26.57 7.58 2.46
C ASN A 22 -26.06 6.14 2.32
N LEU A 23 -24.73 5.96 2.20
CA LEU A 23 -24.14 4.64 2.13
C LEU A 23 -24.00 4.04 3.55
N PRO A 24 -24.30 2.75 3.78
CA PRO A 24 -24.31 2.14 5.11
C PRO A 24 -22.91 1.76 5.64
N VAL A 25 -21.85 2.31 5.05
CA VAL A 25 -20.47 1.92 5.29
C VAL A 25 -19.70 3.04 6.00
N ARG A 26 -18.92 2.71 7.04
CA ARG A 26 -18.05 3.66 7.74
C ARG A 26 -16.70 3.03 8.04
N PHE A 27 -15.64 3.81 7.87
CA PHE A 27 -14.30 3.46 8.34
C PHE A 27 -14.20 3.68 9.85
N GLY A 28 -13.59 2.73 10.56
CA GLY A 28 -13.14 2.93 11.94
C GLY A 28 -11.98 3.94 12.01
N THR A 29 -11.53 4.27 13.21
CA THR A 29 -10.42 5.21 13.45
C THR A 29 -9.05 4.69 13.03
N GLY A 30 -8.93 3.42 12.64
CA GLY A 30 -7.75 2.81 12.06
C GLY A 30 -8.10 1.93 10.86
N GLY A 31 -7.16 1.78 9.92
CA GLY A 31 -7.21 0.69 8.93
C GLY A 31 -7.46 1.08 7.47
N VAL A 32 -7.77 2.35 7.14
CA VAL A 32 -7.87 2.78 5.73
C VAL A 32 -6.55 2.61 4.97
N CYS A 33 -5.43 2.50 5.69
CA CYS A 33 -4.09 2.39 5.14
C CYS A 33 -3.94 1.27 4.12
N ASN A 34 -4.51 0.08 4.37
CA ASN A 34 -4.47 -1.02 3.40
C ASN A 34 -5.22 -0.65 2.10
N GLY A 35 -6.38 0.00 2.22
CA GLY A 35 -7.15 0.47 1.06
C GLY A 35 -6.36 1.52 0.27
N LEU A 36 -5.81 2.53 0.95
CA LEU A 36 -5.01 3.59 0.32
C LEU A 36 -3.73 3.05 -0.35
N ALA A 37 -2.97 2.18 0.33
CA ALA A 37 -1.77 1.57 -0.24
C ALA A 37 -2.08 0.70 -1.47
N THR A 38 -3.20 -0.04 -1.42
CA THR A 38 -3.65 -0.88 -2.53
C THR A 38 -4.13 -0.05 -3.73
N VAL A 39 -4.88 1.03 -3.50
CA VAL A 39 -5.27 1.97 -4.55
C VAL A 39 -4.06 2.71 -5.10
N HIS A 40 -3.11 3.12 -4.27
CA HIS A 40 -1.85 3.70 -4.74
C HIS A 40 -1.13 2.76 -5.70
N ALA A 41 -1.03 1.47 -5.36
CA ALA A 41 -0.44 0.48 -6.25
C ALA A 41 -1.12 0.42 -7.62
N GLN A 42 -2.47 0.42 -7.66
CA GLN A 42 -3.20 0.45 -8.93
C GLN A 42 -2.85 1.69 -9.77
N TYR A 43 -2.86 2.88 -9.16
CA TYR A 43 -2.58 4.13 -9.89
C TYR A 43 -1.13 4.20 -10.38
N VAL A 44 -0.15 3.70 -9.60
CA VAL A 44 1.25 3.61 -10.04
C VAL A 44 1.39 2.68 -11.23
N LEU A 45 0.80 1.48 -11.18
CA LEU A 45 0.84 0.51 -12.29
C LEU A 45 0.16 1.03 -13.58
N GLN A 46 -0.68 2.07 -13.47
CA GLN A 46 -1.28 2.76 -14.62
C GLN A 46 -0.49 4.01 -15.08
N GLY A 47 0.61 4.37 -14.42
CA GLY A 47 1.32 5.62 -14.67
C GLY A 47 0.56 6.88 -14.22
N ARG A 48 -0.41 6.72 -13.30
CA ARG A 48 -1.37 7.76 -12.86
C ARG A 48 -1.15 8.20 -11.41
N GLU A 49 0.03 8.00 -10.84
CA GLU A 49 0.33 8.34 -9.44
C GLU A 49 0.05 9.82 -9.10
N ARG A 50 0.30 10.74 -10.04
CA ARG A 50 -0.04 12.15 -9.84
C ARG A 50 -1.53 12.37 -9.59
N GLU A 51 -2.38 11.65 -10.33
CA GLU A 51 -3.83 11.72 -10.17
C GLU A 51 -4.28 11.14 -8.83
N PHE A 52 -3.63 10.06 -8.36
CA PHE A 52 -3.85 9.52 -7.02
C PHE A 52 -3.66 10.60 -5.95
N PHE A 53 -2.54 11.34 -5.96
CA PHE A 53 -2.29 12.38 -4.96
C PHE A 53 -3.24 13.58 -5.07
N GLN A 54 -3.70 13.92 -6.28
CA GLN A 54 -4.72 14.96 -6.45
C GLN A 54 -6.05 14.56 -5.84
N LEU A 55 -6.51 13.32 -6.09
CA LEU A 55 -7.75 12.79 -5.53
C LEU A 55 -7.65 12.63 -4.01
N LEU A 56 -6.51 12.15 -3.50
CA LEU A 56 -6.25 12.05 -2.06
C LEU A 56 -6.33 13.41 -1.37
N ARG A 57 -5.70 14.45 -1.93
CA ARG A 57 -5.77 15.82 -1.41
C ARG A 57 -7.18 16.38 -1.45
N TYR A 58 -7.90 16.16 -2.56
CA TYR A 58 -9.29 16.59 -2.69
C TYR A 58 -10.18 15.95 -1.61
N VAL A 59 -10.02 14.64 -1.38
CA VAL A 59 -10.72 13.91 -0.31
C VAL A 59 -10.28 14.40 1.08
N ALA A 60 -9.00 14.71 1.28
CA ALA A 60 -8.48 15.32 2.51
C ALA A 60 -9.01 16.75 2.78
N GLY A 61 -9.74 17.34 1.83
CA GLY A 61 -10.50 18.59 1.99
C GLY A 61 -9.97 19.77 1.16
N ASP A 62 -8.92 19.56 0.38
CA ASP A 62 -8.33 20.59 -0.49
C ASP A 62 -9.17 20.75 -1.77
N LYS A 63 -10.41 21.24 -1.60
CA LYS A 63 -11.41 21.29 -2.67
C LYS A 63 -11.04 22.23 -3.82
N GLY A 64 -10.10 23.15 -3.61
CA GLY A 64 -9.61 24.07 -4.64
C GLY A 64 -8.59 23.46 -5.62
N ILE A 65 -8.20 22.19 -5.44
CA ILE A 65 -7.21 21.52 -6.29
C ILE A 65 -7.78 20.95 -7.59
N LEU A 66 -9.10 20.74 -7.65
CA LEU A 66 -9.82 20.22 -8.82
C LEU A 66 -11.06 21.08 -9.06
N ASP A 67 -11.37 21.36 -10.32
CA ASP A 67 -12.61 22.04 -10.70
C ASP A 67 -13.81 21.17 -10.30
N ALA A 68 -14.79 21.74 -9.60
CA ALA A 68 -15.95 21.02 -9.08
C ALA A 68 -17.00 20.69 -10.16
N ASN A 69 -16.58 20.14 -11.30
CA ASN A 69 -17.45 19.66 -12.37
C ASN A 69 -17.84 18.18 -12.14
N ASP A 70 -18.81 17.69 -12.92
CA ASP A 70 -19.35 16.34 -12.74
C ASP A 70 -18.32 15.23 -13.02
N SER A 71 -17.39 15.45 -13.95
CA SER A 71 -16.30 14.50 -14.21
C SER A 71 -15.36 14.33 -13.00
N VAL A 72 -15.05 15.41 -12.29
CA VAL A 72 -14.27 15.34 -11.05
C VAL A 72 -15.05 14.61 -9.95
N LYS A 73 -16.36 14.85 -9.84
CA LYS A 73 -17.20 14.13 -8.87
C LYS A 73 -17.21 12.63 -9.13
N GLU A 74 -17.32 12.21 -10.39
CA GLU A 74 -17.26 10.80 -10.78
C GLU A 74 -15.92 10.16 -10.41
N LYS A 75 -14.80 10.84 -10.70
CA LYS A 75 -13.46 10.36 -10.34
C LYS A 75 -13.26 10.25 -8.83
N VAL A 76 -13.78 11.20 -8.07
CA VAL A 76 -13.71 11.17 -6.60
C VAL A 76 -14.57 10.03 -6.06
N ASN A 77 -15.76 9.81 -6.61
CA ASN A 77 -16.63 8.70 -6.23
C ASN A 77 -15.95 7.35 -6.51
N ASP A 78 -15.41 7.16 -7.72
CA ASP A 78 -14.65 5.96 -8.11
C ASP A 78 -13.45 5.73 -7.18
N PHE A 79 -12.69 6.78 -6.87
CA PHE A 79 -11.58 6.70 -5.93
C PHE A 79 -12.02 6.26 -4.53
N VAL A 80 -13.06 6.89 -3.97
CA VAL A 80 -13.60 6.53 -2.65
C VAL A 80 -14.08 5.08 -2.64
N TRP A 81 -14.81 4.64 -3.67
CA TRP A 81 -15.27 3.26 -3.79
C TRP A 81 -14.13 2.25 -3.86
N LYS A 82 -13.07 2.55 -4.61
CA LYS A 82 -11.87 1.70 -4.65
C LYS A 82 -11.20 1.57 -3.30
N VAL A 83 -11.09 2.66 -2.55
CA VAL A 83 -10.53 2.65 -1.17
C VAL A 83 -11.41 1.82 -0.24
N VAL A 84 -12.74 1.98 -0.32
CA VAL A 84 -13.72 1.19 0.46
C VAL A 84 -13.62 -0.30 0.12
N ALA A 85 -13.71 -0.66 -1.16
CA ALA A 85 -13.68 -2.05 -1.61
C ALA A 85 -12.36 -2.75 -1.22
N SER A 86 -11.23 -2.05 -1.34
CA SER A 86 -9.91 -2.59 -0.96
C SER A 86 -9.72 -2.70 0.56
N HIS A 87 -10.53 -1.98 1.35
CA HIS A 87 -10.50 -2.08 2.82
C HIS A 87 -11.49 -3.12 3.35
N MET A 88 -12.72 -3.14 2.83
CA MET A 88 -13.84 -3.96 3.31
C MET A 88 -14.03 -5.24 2.50
N THR A 89 -12.96 -6.02 2.44
CA THR A 89 -12.90 -7.26 1.65
C THR A 89 -13.91 -8.31 2.05
N SER A 90 -14.20 -8.46 3.35
CA SER A 90 -15.12 -9.47 3.89
C SER A 90 -16.60 -9.24 3.56
N GLY A 91 -16.98 -8.03 3.12
CA GLY A 91 -18.36 -7.68 2.78
C GLY A 91 -18.74 -7.95 1.32
N HIS A 92 -17.78 -8.30 0.45
CA HIS A 92 -18.00 -8.40 -1.00
C HIS A 92 -17.68 -9.79 -1.55
N ASP A 93 -16.71 -10.48 -0.96
CA ASP A 93 -16.36 -11.86 -1.31
C ASP A 93 -15.77 -12.55 -0.07
N LYS A 94 -16.27 -13.73 0.28
CA LYS A 94 -15.85 -14.47 1.49
C LYS A 94 -14.41 -15.01 1.38
N GLU A 95 -13.85 -15.04 0.18
CA GLU A 95 -12.46 -15.44 -0.06
C GLU A 95 -11.48 -14.27 0.04
N LEU A 96 -11.97 -13.02 0.12
CA LEU A 96 -11.14 -11.84 0.21
C LEU A 96 -10.85 -11.43 1.67
N ASN A 97 -9.59 -11.13 1.94
CA ASN A 97 -9.07 -10.57 3.17
C ASN A 97 -8.11 -9.40 2.85
N GLN A 98 -7.58 -8.72 3.87
CA GLN A 98 -6.70 -7.57 3.63
C GLN A 98 -5.44 -7.92 2.82
N LEU A 99 -4.91 -9.15 2.94
CA LEU A 99 -3.72 -9.58 2.22
C LEU A 99 -3.96 -9.72 0.72
N ASN A 100 -5.16 -10.14 0.30
CA ASN A 100 -5.52 -10.30 -1.11
C ASN A 100 -6.47 -9.21 -1.64
N SER A 101 -6.69 -8.14 -0.86
CA SER A 101 -7.53 -6.98 -1.21
C SER A 101 -7.22 -6.36 -2.57
N PHE A 102 -5.98 -6.44 -3.04
CA PHE A 102 -5.61 -5.97 -4.39
C PHE A 102 -6.44 -6.60 -5.52
N LYS A 103 -7.01 -7.80 -5.31
CA LYS A 103 -7.88 -8.48 -6.27
C LYS A 103 -9.21 -7.75 -6.52
N THR A 104 -9.63 -6.83 -5.64
CA THR A 104 -10.82 -6.00 -5.87
C THR A 104 -10.59 -4.91 -6.92
N LEU A 105 -9.33 -4.68 -7.30
CA LEU A 105 -8.94 -3.68 -8.28
C LEU A 105 -8.51 -4.35 -9.58
N SER A 106 -8.84 -3.72 -10.71
CA SER A 106 -8.50 -4.21 -12.04
C SER A 106 -7.88 -3.12 -12.92
N ILE A 107 -7.05 -3.54 -13.86
CA ILE A 107 -6.55 -2.72 -14.96
C ILE A 107 -6.95 -3.42 -16.24
N ASN A 108 -7.58 -2.72 -17.19
CA ASN A 108 -8.11 -3.31 -18.44
C ASN A 108 -9.00 -4.55 -18.20
N ASN A 109 -9.89 -4.47 -17.21
CA ASN A 109 -10.78 -5.56 -16.77
C ASN A 109 -10.08 -6.82 -16.26
N LYS A 110 -8.80 -6.74 -15.92
CA LYS A 110 -8.04 -7.85 -15.35
C LYS A 110 -7.61 -7.50 -13.93
N PRO A 111 -7.94 -8.34 -12.93
CA PRO A 111 -7.56 -8.09 -11.55
C PRO A 111 -6.05 -7.90 -11.41
N LEU A 112 -5.65 -7.05 -10.46
CA LEU A 112 -4.26 -7.04 -10.03
C LEU A 112 -3.88 -8.41 -9.46
N LYS A 113 -2.61 -8.77 -9.59
CA LYS A 113 -2.09 -10.03 -9.05
C LYS A 113 -0.81 -9.81 -8.26
N SER A 114 -0.62 -10.68 -7.27
CA SER A 114 0.67 -10.84 -6.60
C SER A 114 1.51 -11.83 -7.39
N VAL A 115 2.79 -11.52 -7.60
CA VAL A 115 3.80 -12.42 -8.17
C VAL A 115 4.76 -12.95 -7.11
N PHE A 116 4.65 -12.46 -5.87
CA PHE A 116 5.47 -12.87 -4.75
C PHE A 116 4.81 -12.48 -3.44
N ASP A 117 4.74 -13.41 -2.51
CA ASP A 117 4.23 -13.18 -1.15
C ASP A 117 5.20 -13.77 -0.12
N LEU A 118 5.55 -12.97 0.89
CA LEU A 118 6.47 -13.36 1.96
C LEU A 118 6.07 -12.72 3.30
N PRO A 119 5.32 -13.45 4.15
CA PRO A 119 5.25 -13.18 5.58
C PRO A 119 6.51 -13.68 6.31
N LEU A 120 7.21 -12.81 7.03
CA LEU A 120 8.40 -13.20 7.81
C LEU A 120 8.58 -12.30 9.02
N VAL A 121 9.20 -12.83 10.08
CA VAL A 121 9.75 -12.06 11.20
C VAL A 121 11.26 -12.25 11.15
N THR A 122 12.02 -11.16 11.03
CA THR A 122 13.48 -11.22 11.00
C THR A 122 14.11 -9.86 11.32
N SER A 123 15.44 -9.84 11.49
CA SER A 123 16.23 -8.63 11.75
C SER A 123 16.26 -7.66 10.55
N ASP A 124 16.57 -6.41 10.83
CA ASP A 124 16.73 -5.36 9.81
C ASP A 124 17.75 -5.74 8.74
N LYS A 125 18.91 -6.28 9.14
CA LYS A 125 19.95 -6.70 8.20
C LYS A 125 19.46 -7.77 7.22
N ASN A 126 18.62 -8.69 7.69
CA ASN A 126 18.03 -9.71 6.83
C ASN A 126 16.97 -9.09 5.91
N TRP A 127 16.16 -8.15 6.41
CA TRP A 127 15.21 -7.41 5.57
C TRP A 127 15.89 -6.58 4.48
N GLU A 128 17.06 -5.99 4.75
CA GLU A 128 17.86 -5.30 3.76
C GLU A 128 18.26 -6.25 2.62
N ASN A 129 18.84 -7.41 2.97
CA ASN A 129 19.26 -8.42 2.01
C ASN A 129 18.07 -9.00 1.23
N ILE A 130 16.93 -9.20 1.89
CA ILE A 130 15.70 -9.65 1.25
C ILE A 130 15.25 -8.60 0.23
N LEU A 131 15.14 -7.33 0.62
CA LEU A 131 14.71 -6.25 -0.27
C LEU A 131 15.63 -6.13 -1.50
N GLU A 132 16.95 -6.22 -1.30
CA GLU A 132 17.94 -6.26 -2.38
C GLU A 132 17.70 -7.43 -3.33
N SER A 133 17.52 -8.65 -2.78
CA SER A 133 17.30 -9.87 -3.57
C SER A 133 16.00 -9.86 -4.38
N LEU A 134 14.97 -9.16 -3.90
CA LEU A 134 13.71 -8.99 -4.63
C LEU A 134 13.88 -8.10 -5.86
N ASN A 135 14.84 -7.16 -5.81
CA ASN A 135 15.21 -6.28 -6.93
C ASN A 135 13.96 -5.69 -7.61
N LEU A 136 13.19 -4.93 -6.83
CA LEU A 136 11.88 -4.38 -7.21
C LEU A 136 11.98 -3.58 -8.53
N LYS A 137 11.16 -3.92 -9.52
CA LYS A 137 11.16 -3.26 -10.83
C LYS A 137 10.25 -2.02 -10.85
N GLU A 138 10.46 -1.14 -11.83
CA GLU A 138 9.68 0.10 -11.96
C GLU A 138 8.20 -0.13 -12.31
N ASP A 139 7.89 -1.27 -12.94
CA ASP A 139 6.53 -1.69 -13.30
C ASP A 139 5.90 -2.63 -12.25
N GLU A 140 6.38 -2.54 -11.01
CA GLU A 140 5.96 -3.32 -9.86
C GLU A 140 5.73 -2.42 -8.65
N VAL A 141 4.82 -2.84 -7.79
CA VAL A 141 4.57 -2.18 -6.52
C VAL A 141 4.62 -3.20 -5.41
N MET A 142 5.45 -2.97 -4.41
CA MET A 142 5.50 -3.82 -3.23
C MET A 142 4.55 -3.27 -2.17
N LEU A 143 3.54 -4.04 -1.80
CA LEU A 143 2.72 -3.77 -0.62
C LEU A 143 3.41 -4.36 0.59
N VAL A 144 3.62 -3.54 1.62
CA VAL A 144 4.28 -3.94 2.87
C VAL A 144 3.31 -3.73 4.01
N ARG A 145 3.10 -4.78 4.80
CA ARG A 145 2.09 -4.81 5.86
C ARG A 145 2.69 -5.30 7.18
N SER A 146 2.23 -4.70 8.26
CA SER A 146 2.38 -5.19 9.63
C SER A 146 0.99 -5.36 10.26
N ILE A 147 0.91 -5.74 11.54
CA ILE A 147 -0.32 -6.09 12.26
C ILE A 147 -1.42 -5.02 12.13
N ASN A 148 -1.04 -3.74 12.13
CA ASN A 148 -1.97 -2.61 12.21
C ASN A 148 -1.78 -1.55 11.11
N HIS A 149 -0.86 -1.76 10.16
CA HIS A 149 -0.52 -0.74 9.18
C HIS A 149 -0.08 -1.33 7.84
N ALA A 150 -0.31 -0.59 6.77
CA ALA A 150 0.03 -0.99 5.42
C ALA A 150 0.49 0.22 4.61
N ILE A 151 1.54 0.00 3.83
CA ILE A 151 2.18 0.99 2.97
C ILE A 151 2.48 0.37 1.60
N SER A 152 2.94 1.19 0.67
CA SER A 152 3.41 0.71 -0.63
C SER A 152 4.78 1.28 -0.95
N ILE A 153 5.63 0.46 -1.57
CA ILE A 153 6.97 0.82 -2.04
C ILE A 153 7.01 0.63 -3.56
N THR A 154 7.59 1.60 -4.25
CA THR A 154 7.77 1.58 -5.70
C THR A 154 9.23 1.86 -6.04
N ARG A 155 9.68 1.47 -7.23
CA ARG A 155 11.00 1.82 -7.76
C ARG A 155 10.85 2.86 -8.86
N LYS A 156 11.63 3.93 -8.82
CA LYS A 156 11.77 4.88 -9.94
C LYS A 156 13.23 5.27 -10.08
N GLY A 157 13.80 5.01 -11.25
CA GLY A 157 15.25 5.02 -11.43
C GLY A 157 15.93 4.14 -10.38
N ASN A 158 16.95 4.71 -9.73
CA ASN A 158 17.73 4.01 -8.71
C ASN A 158 17.25 4.28 -7.27
N GLN A 159 16.02 4.74 -7.07
CA GLN A 159 15.49 5.06 -5.74
C GLN A 159 14.20 4.29 -5.41
N TYR A 160 14.07 3.96 -4.14
CA TYR A 160 12.83 3.47 -3.55
C TYR A 160 11.94 4.66 -3.19
N HIS A 161 10.67 4.60 -3.53
CA HIS A 161 9.67 5.58 -3.10
C HIS A 161 8.65 4.89 -2.21
N VAL A 162 8.61 5.30 -0.95
CA VAL A 162 7.70 4.78 0.06
C VAL A 162 6.51 5.73 0.19
N TYR A 163 5.31 5.21 -0.04
CA TYR A 163 4.05 5.87 0.30
C TYR A 163 3.51 5.27 1.60
N ASP A 164 3.46 6.10 2.64
CA ASP A 164 2.76 5.81 3.88
C ASP A 164 1.56 6.77 4.01
N PRO A 165 0.32 6.25 4.18
CA PRO A 165 -0.86 7.05 4.48
C PRO A 165 -0.75 8.00 5.70
N ASN A 166 0.21 7.76 6.60
CA ASN A 166 0.50 8.62 7.74
C ASN A 166 1.49 9.75 7.44
N TYR A 167 2.22 9.71 6.32
CA TYR A 167 3.08 10.83 5.92
C TYR A 167 2.24 12.09 5.69
N GLU A 168 2.76 13.23 6.16
CA GLU A 168 2.12 14.52 5.94
C GLU A 168 2.04 14.89 4.45
N LYS A 169 3.00 14.40 3.65
CA LYS A 169 3.14 14.75 2.24
C LYS A 169 3.62 13.54 1.43
N GLY A 170 2.77 13.09 0.51
CA GLY A 170 3.16 12.27 -0.64
C GLY A 170 4.02 11.04 -0.30
N VAL A 171 5.11 10.89 -1.03
CA VAL A 171 6.09 9.80 -0.87
C VAL A 171 7.41 10.32 -0.31
N LYS A 172 8.15 9.46 0.38
CA LYS A 172 9.56 9.67 0.70
C LYS A 172 10.44 8.82 -0.21
N SER A 173 11.57 9.37 -0.65
CA SER A 173 12.53 8.68 -1.50
C SER A 173 13.75 8.24 -0.71
N PHE A 174 14.25 7.05 -0.99
CA PHE A 174 15.42 6.44 -0.34
C PHE A 174 16.32 5.82 -1.39
N SER A 175 17.64 5.89 -1.18
CA SER A 175 18.63 5.45 -2.17
C SER A 175 19.19 4.06 -1.90
N SER A 176 18.90 3.47 -0.73
CA SER A 176 19.37 2.15 -0.33
C SER A 176 18.33 1.36 0.46
N GLU A 177 18.52 0.04 0.51
CA GLU A 177 17.72 -0.89 1.30
C GLU A 177 17.80 -0.55 2.78
N GLN A 178 19.00 -0.23 3.29
CA GLN A 178 19.22 0.18 4.67
C GLN A 178 18.35 1.39 5.06
N GLU A 179 18.27 2.42 4.20
CA GLU A 179 17.44 3.59 4.47
C GLU A 179 15.95 3.25 4.49
N VAL A 180 15.50 2.39 3.57
CA VAL A 180 14.11 1.92 3.54
C VAL A 180 13.79 1.14 4.81
N ILE A 181 14.58 0.13 5.14
CA ILE A 181 14.33 -0.75 6.30
C ILE A 181 14.35 0.05 7.60
N LYS A 182 15.27 1.01 7.74
CA LYS A 182 15.30 1.92 8.89
C LYS A 182 14.02 2.76 9.00
N GLU A 183 13.55 3.32 7.90
CA GLU A 183 12.27 4.06 7.88
C GLU A 183 11.10 3.15 8.26
N LEU A 184 11.08 1.92 7.74
CA LEU A 184 10.05 0.94 8.07
C LEU A 184 10.02 0.64 9.58
N HIS A 185 11.19 0.38 10.17
CA HIS A 185 11.34 0.05 11.58
C HIS A 185 10.95 1.21 12.49
N GLU A 186 11.59 2.38 12.30
CA GLU A 186 11.52 3.48 13.25
C GLU A 186 10.27 4.35 13.07
N ARG A 187 9.82 4.54 11.81
CA ARG A 187 8.85 5.59 11.45
C ARG A 187 7.54 5.09 10.92
N VAL A 188 7.53 4.02 10.14
CA VAL A 188 6.29 3.48 9.53
C VAL A 188 5.59 2.53 10.49
N PHE A 189 6.32 1.55 11.04
CA PHE A 189 5.74 0.51 11.89
C PHE A 189 6.07 0.66 13.38
N HIS A 190 6.96 1.60 13.73
CA HIS A 190 7.30 1.94 15.12
C HIS A 190 7.71 0.74 15.99
N TYR A 191 8.50 -0.17 15.44
CA TYR A 191 9.12 -1.23 16.22
C TYR A 191 10.12 -0.58 17.20
N ASN A 192 9.97 -0.84 18.50
CA ASN A 192 10.82 -0.22 19.52
C ASN A 192 12.21 -0.86 19.56
N LYS A 193 12.26 -2.20 19.43
CA LYS A 193 13.45 -3.05 19.40
C LYS A 193 13.11 -4.40 18.76
N GLY A 194 14.13 -5.11 18.30
CA GLY A 194 14.04 -6.51 17.91
C GLY A 194 13.73 -6.71 16.42
N ASN A 195 13.19 -7.87 16.10
CA ASN A 195 12.88 -8.25 14.73
C ASN A 195 11.58 -7.57 14.25
N MET A 196 11.54 -7.24 12.96
CA MET A 196 10.33 -6.75 12.32
C MET A 196 9.54 -7.90 11.69
N GLY A 197 8.26 -8.00 12.06
CA GLY A 197 7.28 -8.85 11.38
C GLY A 197 6.62 -8.10 10.22
N LEU A 198 6.89 -8.53 8.99
CA LEU A 198 6.30 -7.92 7.79
C LEU A 198 5.68 -8.99 6.89
N THR A 199 4.65 -8.59 6.15
CA THR A 199 4.17 -9.31 4.97
C THR A 199 4.42 -8.47 3.74
N LEU A 200 5.24 -8.99 2.82
CA LEU A 200 5.52 -8.37 1.52
C LEU A 200 4.67 -9.04 0.44
N SER A 201 4.06 -8.25 -0.42
CA SER A 201 3.43 -8.72 -1.67
C SER A 201 3.93 -7.87 -2.84
N ILE A 202 4.52 -8.47 -3.87
CA ILE A 202 4.87 -7.75 -5.11
C ILE A 202 3.68 -7.82 -6.06
N ILE A 203 3.05 -6.67 -6.30
CA ILE A 203 1.84 -6.52 -7.11
C ILE A 203 2.18 -6.03 -8.50
N THR A 204 1.50 -6.59 -9.49
CA THR A 204 1.58 -6.19 -10.89
C THR A 204 0.23 -6.30 -11.60
N THR A 205 0.19 -5.92 -12.88
CA THR A 205 -0.99 -6.04 -13.75
C THR A 205 -1.33 -7.51 -13.99
N GLY A 206 -2.62 -7.83 -14.18
CA GLY A 206 -3.07 -9.22 -14.35
C GLY A 206 -2.40 -9.96 -15.52
N ASP A 207 -1.93 -9.22 -16.53
CA ASP A 207 -1.34 -9.76 -17.77
C ASP A 207 0.16 -10.02 -17.73
N LYS A 208 0.87 -9.51 -16.72
CA LYS A 208 2.33 -9.64 -16.70
C LYS A 208 2.76 -11.06 -16.36
N GLU A 209 3.61 -11.69 -17.14
CA GLU A 209 4.12 -13.03 -16.80
C GLU A 209 4.83 -13.04 -15.43
N PRO A 210 4.79 -14.16 -14.69
CA PRO A 210 5.54 -14.29 -13.44
C PRO A 210 7.04 -14.07 -13.65
N ARG A 211 7.66 -13.27 -12.78
CA ARG A 211 9.11 -13.06 -12.78
C ARG A 211 9.82 -14.36 -12.43
N GLN A 212 10.78 -14.75 -13.27
CA GLN A 212 11.60 -15.95 -13.07
C GLN A 212 12.84 -15.69 -12.21
N ASP A 213 13.24 -14.42 -12.07
CA ASP A 213 14.43 -13.98 -11.35
C ASP A 213 14.16 -13.68 -9.86
N LEU A 214 12.92 -13.83 -9.40
CA LEU A 214 12.59 -13.69 -7.99
C LEU A 214 13.08 -14.90 -7.19
N PRO A 215 13.62 -14.70 -5.98
CA PRO A 215 13.92 -15.80 -5.09
C PRO A 215 12.65 -16.58 -4.75
N LYS A 216 12.77 -17.90 -4.59
CA LYS A 216 11.66 -18.71 -4.09
C LYS A 216 11.42 -18.38 -2.61
N PRO A 217 10.17 -18.14 -2.16
CA PRO A 217 9.89 -17.88 -0.74
C PRO A 217 10.48 -18.93 0.20
N VAL A 218 10.46 -20.22 -0.19
CA VAL A 218 11.06 -21.32 0.58
C VAL A 218 12.56 -21.11 0.81
N ALA A 219 13.31 -20.64 -0.19
CA ALA A 219 14.74 -20.40 -0.01
C ALA A 219 15.01 -19.24 0.97
N ILE A 220 14.14 -18.24 0.99
CA ILE A 220 14.20 -17.15 1.97
C ILE A 220 13.87 -17.68 3.37
N TYR A 221 12.85 -18.53 3.51
CA TYR A 221 12.54 -19.16 4.80
C TYR A 221 13.68 -20.02 5.31
N ASP A 222 14.26 -20.89 4.48
CA ASP A 222 15.38 -21.75 4.87
C ASP A 222 16.58 -20.93 5.37
N GLN A 223 16.78 -19.73 4.82
CA GLN A 223 17.90 -18.87 5.19
C GLN A 223 17.61 -18.01 6.44
N TYR A 224 16.39 -17.50 6.60
CA TYR A 224 16.09 -16.44 7.57
C TYR A 224 15.04 -16.79 8.61
N LEU A 225 14.31 -17.90 8.47
CA LEU A 225 13.37 -18.39 9.48
C LEU A 225 14.08 -19.33 10.44
N ASN A 226 14.65 -18.77 11.51
CA ASN A 226 15.34 -19.53 12.56
C ASN A 226 14.52 -19.58 13.86
N LYS A 227 14.93 -20.45 14.81
CA LYS A 227 14.25 -20.60 16.12
C LYS A 227 14.20 -19.31 16.94
N GLU A 228 15.18 -18.42 16.78
CA GLU A 228 15.24 -17.15 17.50
C GLU A 228 14.16 -16.18 16.99
N ASN A 229 13.84 -16.23 15.70
CA ASN A 229 12.83 -15.39 15.07
C ASN A 229 11.38 -15.90 15.25
N VAL A 230 11.21 -17.17 15.63
CA VAL A 230 9.89 -17.79 15.89
C VAL A 230 9.45 -17.63 17.35
N ASN A 231 10.40 -17.55 18.29
CA ASN A 231 10.15 -17.49 19.73
C ASN A 231 10.30 -16.07 20.34
N SER A 232 10.61 -15.07 19.51
CA SER A 232 10.79 -13.67 19.91
C SER A 232 9.47 -12.93 20.12
#